data_AF-A0A1Q4BAY7-F1
#
_entry.id   AF-A0A1Q4BAY7-F1
#
_cell.length_a   1.000
_cell.length_b   1.000
_cell.length_c   1.000
_cell.angle_alpha   90.00
_cell.angle_beta   90.00
_cell.angle_gamma   90.00
#
_symmetry.space_group_name_H-M   'P 1'
#
loop_
_entity.id
_entity.type
_entity.pdbx_description
1 polymer ?
#
loop_
_entity_poly.entity_id
_entity_poly.type
_entity_poly.pdbx_seq_one_letter_code
_entity_poly.pdbx_strand_id
1 'polypeptide(L)'
;MLSDRERDAESYAARSILPLALSEICEYSASCLKQQKAIFDAIRTGDNPDIVFPKLSPSLIGYLRDAVRYSKSPYAKKIADLIAHFQVQQARLRDLQEEVLRRGASGVFPPYLDQAILDAAEVYALASSLFDYARRQEEGERPTASIEAMASALRINGFNPEEAESTYRLLRAYENRP
;
A
#
# COMPACT_ATOMS: atom_id res chain seq x y z
N MET A 1 -6.53 18.33 27.36
CA MET A 1 -7.61 17.53 26.76
C MET A 1 -7.97 18.22 25.47
N LEU A 2 -7.87 17.57 24.31
CA LEU A 2 -8.29 18.17 23.04
C LEU A 2 -9.81 18.37 23.07
N SER A 3 -10.29 19.49 22.54
CA SER A 3 -11.71 19.70 22.28
C SER A 3 -12.21 18.72 21.21
N ASP A 4 -13.52 18.46 21.17
CA ASP A 4 -14.10 17.54 20.19
C ASP A 4 -13.85 17.99 18.75
N ARG A 5 -13.86 19.30 18.49
CA ARG A 5 -13.52 19.87 17.17
C ARG A 5 -12.07 19.60 16.77
N GLU A 6 -11.14 19.75 17.70
CA GLU A 6 -9.72 19.45 17.43
C GLU A 6 -9.53 17.95 17.18
N ARG A 7 -10.24 17.08 17.90
CA ARG A 7 -10.19 15.64 17.68
C ARG A 7 -10.70 15.23 16.30
N ASP A 8 -11.81 15.82 15.84
CA ASP A 8 -12.35 15.55 14.51
C ASP A 8 -11.41 16.04 13.41
N ALA A 9 -10.80 17.21 13.58
CA ALA A 9 -9.81 17.74 12.64
C ALA A 9 -8.57 16.85 12.53
N GLU A 10 -8.03 16.39 13.66
CA GLU A 10 -6.89 15.46 13.70
C GLU A 10 -7.24 14.10 13.08
N SER A 11 -8.44 13.59 13.33
CA SER A 11 -8.96 12.36 12.70
C SER A 11 -8.99 12.50 11.18
N TYR A 12 -9.51 13.63 10.69
CA TYR A 12 -9.58 13.93 9.26
C TYR A 12 -8.20 14.04 8.62
N ALA A 13 -7.26 14.74 9.28
CA ALA A 13 -5.89 14.91 8.81
C ALA A 13 -5.17 13.55 8.72
N ALA A 14 -5.20 12.75 9.79
CA ALA A 14 -4.57 11.44 9.82
C ALA A 14 -5.14 10.51 8.74
N ARG A 15 -6.47 10.52 8.57
CA ARG A 15 -7.17 9.72 7.56
C ARG A 15 -6.84 10.17 6.14
N SER A 16 -6.59 11.46 5.90
CA SER A 16 -6.28 11.99 4.56
C SER A 16 -4.93 11.52 4.01
N ILE A 17 -3.97 11.20 4.88
CA ILE A 17 -2.64 10.68 4.50
C ILE A 17 -2.64 9.14 4.46
N LEU A 18 -3.55 8.49 5.18
CA LEU A 18 -3.62 7.03 5.29
C LEU A 18 -3.61 6.29 3.93
N PRO A 19 -4.28 6.73 2.84
CA PRO A 19 -4.20 6.05 1.55
C PRO A 19 -2.77 5.93 1.01
N LEU A 20 -1.94 6.96 1.20
CA LEU A 20 -0.55 6.94 0.75
C LEU A 20 0.26 5.90 1.55
N ALA A 21 0.09 5.90 2.87
CA ALA A 21 0.71 4.92 3.76
C ALA A 21 0.32 3.48 3.40
N LEU A 22 -0.98 3.23 3.14
CA LEU A 22 -1.48 1.91 2.76
C LEU A 22 -0.95 1.47 1.39
N SER A 23 -0.85 2.38 0.42
CA SER A 23 -0.22 2.08 -0.88
C SER A 23 1.24 1.67 -0.73
N GLU A 24 2.01 2.39 0.09
CA GLU A 24 3.42 2.05 0.36
C GLU A 24 3.56 0.64 0.96
N ILE A 25 2.68 0.27 1.90
CA ILE A 25 2.65 -1.09 2.49
C ILE A 25 2.29 -2.15 1.44
N CYS A 26 1.32 -1.87 0.57
CA CYS A 26 0.92 -2.79 -0.50
C CYS A 26 2.08 -3.00 -1.50
N GLU A 27 2.73 -1.93 -1.92
CA GLU A 27 3.89 -1.96 -2.83
C GLU A 27 5.08 -2.71 -2.22
N TYR A 28 5.35 -2.46 -0.94
CA TYR A 28 6.34 -3.19 -0.16
C TYR A 28 6.02 -4.68 -0.10
N SER A 29 4.80 -5.05 0.28
CA SER A 29 4.40 -6.46 0.43
C SER A 29 4.44 -7.20 -0.90
N ALA A 30 3.99 -6.55 -1.98
CA ALA A 30 4.09 -7.07 -3.34
C ALA A 30 5.56 -7.27 -3.77
N SER A 31 6.44 -6.35 -3.39
CA SER A 31 7.88 -6.47 -3.67
C SER A 31 8.53 -7.60 -2.87
N CYS A 32 8.14 -7.81 -1.60
CA CYS A 32 8.57 -8.97 -0.81
C CYS A 32 8.13 -10.28 -1.46
N LEU A 33 6.88 -10.37 -1.92
CA LEU A 33 6.36 -11.56 -2.62
C LEU A 33 7.13 -11.87 -3.90
N LYS A 34 7.56 -10.85 -4.66
CA LYS A 34 8.41 -11.04 -5.84
C LYS A 34 9.76 -11.65 -5.47
N GLN A 35 10.39 -11.16 -4.40
CA GLN A 35 11.66 -11.72 -3.90
C GLN A 35 11.49 -13.16 -3.39
N GLN A 36 10.42 -13.43 -2.64
CA GLN A 36 10.10 -14.79 -2.19
C GLN A 36 9.82 -15.74 -3.34
N LYS A 37 9.15 -15.27 -4.40
CA LYS A 37 8.95 -16.05 -5.63
C LYS A 37 10.28 -16.40 -6.29
N ALA A 38 11.23 -15.47 -6.33
CA ALA A 38 12.57 -15.74 -6.84
C ALA A 38 13.29 -16.82 -6.00
N ILE A 39 13.20 -16.78 -4.67
CA ILE A 39 13.73 -17.85 -3.79
C ILE A 39 13.03 -19.19 -4.09
N PHE A 40 11.70 -19.17 -4.19
CA PHE A 40 10.90 -20.36 -4.46
C PHE A 40 11.31 -21.05 -5.77
N ASP A 41 11.51 -20.26 -6.82
CA ASP A 41 11.97 -20.78 -8.12
C ASP A 41 13.41 -21.29 -8.05
N ALA A 42 14.28 -20.56 -7.36
CA ALA A 42 15.68 -20.90 -7.17
C ALA A 42 15.89 -22.23 -6.42
N ILE A 43 15.00 -22.58 -5.48
CA ILE A 43 15.00 -23.90 -4.83
C ILE A 43 14.86 -25.03 -5.87
N ARG A 44 14.06 -24.82 -6.92
CA ARG A 44 13.83 -25.83 -7.98
C ARG A 44 14.93 -25.86 -9.02
N THR A 45 15.50 -24.70 -9.38
CA THR A 45 16.51 -24.61 -10.44
C THR A 45 17.93 -24.82 -9.91
N GLY A 46 18.14 -24.65 -8.60
CA GLY A 46 19.47 -24.66 -7.99
C GLY A 46 20.22 -23.33 -8.13
N ASP A 47 19.57 -22.29 -8.68
CA ASP A 47 20.14 -20.96 -8.78
C ASP A 47 20.23 -20.28 -7.41
N ASN A 48 21.00 -19.19 -7.32
CA ASN A 48 21.08 -18.40 -6.11
C ASN A 48 20.80 -16.92 -6.42
N PRO A 49 19.55 -16.46 -6.25
CA PRO A 49 19.13 -15.12 -6.63
C PRO A 49 19.75 -14.09 -5.69
N ASP A 50 20.03 -12.89 -6.23
CA ASP A 50 20.37 -11.73 -5.40
C ASP A 50 19.09 -11.22 -4.72
N ILE A 51 18.92 -11.57 -3.45
CA ILE A 51 17.73 -11.22 -2.67
C ILE A 51 18.00 -10.00 -1.82
N VAL A 52 17.29 -8.92 -2.16
CA VAL A 52 17.24 -7.71 -1.36
C VAL A 52 15.77 -7.39 -1.08
N PHE A 53 15.33 -7.63 0.15
CA PHE A 53 14.00 -7.22 0.55
C PHE A 53 13.91 -5.70 0.62
N PRO A 54 12.77 -5.12 0.19
CA PRO A 54 12.56 -3.68 0.27
C PRO A 54 12.61 -3.20 1.72
N LYS A 55 12.83 -1.89 1.90
CA LYS A 55 12.68 -1.21 3.18
C LYS A 55 11.55 -0.19 3.05
N LEU A 56 10.75 -0.06 4.10
CA LEU A 56 9.74 1.01 4.16
C LEU A 56 10.35 2.33 4.60
N SER A 57 9.70 3.42 4.22
CA SER A 57 10.06 4.75 4.68
C SER A 57 9.92 4.84 6.21
N PRO A 58 10.91 5.41 6.93
CA PRO A 58 10.78 5.67 8.36
C PRO A 58 9.57 6.54 8.72
N SER A 59 9.11 7.40 7.80
CA SER A 59 7.95 8.27 8.02
C SER A 59 6.63 7.50 8.14
N LEU A 60 6.54 6.31 7.56
CA LEU A 60 5.32 5.50 7.53
C LEU A 60 4.81 5.15 8.92
N ILE A 61 5.71 4.83 9.86
CA ILE A 61 5.35 4.50 11.25
C ILE A 61 4.66 5.70 11.92
N GLY A 62 5.12 6.92 11.62
CA GLY A 62 4.49 8.16 12.09
C GLY A 62 3.05 8.26 11.62
N TYR A 63 2.81 8.08 10.32
CA TYR A 63 1.47 8.15 9.73
C TYR A 63 0.53 7.07 10.30
N LEU A 64 0.99 5.83 10.45
CA LEU A 64 0.18 4.75 11.01
C LEU A 64 -0.14 4.97 12.49
N ARG A 65 0.83 5.47 13.27
CA ARG A 65 0.61 5.82 14.68
C ARG A 65 -0.45 6.91 14.82
N ASP A 66 -0.36 7.96 14.01
CA ASP A 66 -1.31 9.06 14.07
C ASP A 66 -2.70 8.60 13.60
N ALA A 67 -2.76 7.72 12.60
CA ALA A 67 -4.00 7.07 12.19
C ALA A 67 -4.61 6.23 13.32
N VAL A 68 -3.83 5.41 14.04
CA VAL A 68 -4.34 4.67 15.23
C VAL A 68 -4.85 5.63 16.29
N ARG A 69 -4.10 6.71 16.57
CA ARG A 69 -4.41 7.67 17.65
C ARG A 69 -5.73 8.39 17.44
N TYR A 70 -6.05 8.74 16.20
CA TYR A 70 -7.20 9.59 15.89
C TYR A 70 -8.34 8.86 15.16
N SER A 71 -8.19 7.58 14.84
CA SER A 71 -9.26 6.77 14.24
C SER A 71 -10.34 6.38 15.24
N LYS A 72 -11.56 6.14 14.74
CA LYS A 72 -12.67 5.56 15.51
C LYS A 72 -12.42 4.07 15.81
N SER A 73 -13.09 3.57 16.85
CA SER A 73 -12.75 2.32 17.55
C SER A 73 -12.70 1.02 16.72
N PRO A 74 -13.40 0.79 15.58
CA PRO A 74 -13.10 -0.41 14.80
C PRO A 74 -11.84 -0.24 13.93
N TYR A 75 -11.58 0.97 13.42
CA TYR A 75 -10.47 1.22 12.49
C TYR A 75 -9.13 1.37 13.20
N ALA A 76 -9.11 1.97 14.39
CA ALA A 76 -7.90 2.05 15.21
C ALA A 76 -7.33 0.65 15.51
N LYS A 77 -8.20 -0.32 15.84
CA LYS A 77 -7.80 -1.71 16.04
C LYS A 77 -7.27 -2.35 14.75
N LYS A 78 -8.00 -2.22 13.62
CA LYS A 78 -7.55 -2.79 12.34
C LYS A 78 -6.18 -2.26 11.89
N ILE A 79 -5.92 -0.97 12.10
CA ILE A 79 -4.62 -0.36 11.78
C ILE A 79 -3.55 -0.88 12.75
N ALA A 80 -3.84 -1.00 14.04
CA ALA A 80 -2.91 -1.57 15.01
C ALA A 80 -2.56 -3.03 14.70
N ASP A 81 -3.56 -3.84 14.33
CA ASP A 81 -3.37 -5.23 13.92
C ASP A 81 -2.47 -5.29 12.67
N LEU A 82 -2.72 -4.45 11.65
CA LEU A 82 -1.84 -4.33 10.48
C LEU A 82 -0.38 -4.02 10.86
N ILE A 83 -0.15 -3.07 11.79
CA ILE A 83 1.20 -2.74 12.27
C ILE A 83 1.86 -3.98 12.91
N ALA A 84 1.12 -4.75 13.70
CA ALA A 84 1.64 -5.95 14.36
C ALA A 84 2.03 -7.03 13.35
N HIS A 85 1.15 -7.34 12.38
CA HIS A 85 1.45 -8.31 11.31
C HIS A 85 2.68 -7.87 10.49
N PHE A 86 2.75 -6.59 10.17
CA PHE A 86 3.90 -6.01 9.47
C PHE A 86 5.22 -6.17 10.23
N GLN A 87 5.23 -5.90 11.54
CA GLN A 87 6.43 -6.07 12.37
C GLN A 87 6.92 -7.52 12.42
N VAL A 88 5.98 -8.47 12.54
CA VAL A 88 6.28 -9.91 12.50
C VAL A 88 6.88 -10.30 11.16
N GLN A 89 6.25 -9.88 10.07
CA GLN A 89 6.71 -10.17 8.72
C GLN A 89 8.11 -9.57 8.46
N GLN A 90 8.38 -8.33 8.88
CA GLN A 90 9.72 -7.74 8.76
C GLN A 90 10.81 -8.53 9.49
N ALA A 91 10.53 -8.97 10.72
CA ALA A 91 11.47 -9.77 11.49
C ALA A 91 11.79 -11.08 10.77
N ARG A 92 10.76 -11.79 10.29
CA ARG A 92 10.93 -13.05 9.56
C ARG A 92 11.61 -12.88 8.20
N LEU A 93 11.31 -11.81 7.47
CA LEU A 93 11.99 -11.52 6.20
C LEU A 93 13.48 -11.27 6.37
N ARG A 94 13.87 -10.58 7.46
CA ARG A 94 15.28 -10.39 7.79
C ARG A 94 15.97 -11.74 8.03
N ASP A 95 15.39 -12.61 8.85
CA ASP A 95 16.05 -13.88 9.14
C ASP A 95 16.05 -14.83 7.91
N LEU A 96 15.02 -14.76 7.04
CA LEU A 96 15.01 -15.42 5.73
C LEU A 96 16.12 -14.92 4.82
N GLN A 97 16.32 -13.61 4.75
CA GLN A 97 17.41 -13.03 3.95
C GLN A 97 18.77 -13.52 4.45
N GLU A 98 18.99 -13.53 5.77
CA GLU A 98 20.23 -14.05 6.36
C GLU A 98 20.43 -15.53 6.06
N GLU A 99 19.36 -16.34 6.07
CA GLU A 99 19.43 -17.76 5.73
C GLU A 99 19.83 -17.97 4.26
N VAL A 100 19.19 -17.25 3.34
CA VAL A 100 19.52 -17.28 1.90
C VAL A 100 20.96 -16.82 1.67
N LEU A 101 21.40 -15.75 2.30
CA LEU A 101 22.78 -15.26 2.16
C LEU A 101 23.82 -16.27 2.67
N ARG A 102 23.50 -17.00 3.74
CA ARG A 102 24.43 -17.96 4.38
C ARG A 102 24.48 -19.30 3.66
N ARG A 103 23.33 -19.81 3.21
CA ARG A 103 23.18 -21.19 2.72
C ARG A 103 22.80 -21.30 1.24
N GLY A 104 22.47 -20.17 0.62
CA GLY A 104 21.80 -20.12 -0.67
C GLY A 104 20.33 -20.53 -0.60
N ALA A 105 19.60 -20.30 -1.69
CA ALA A 105 18.16 -20.61 -1.77
C ALA A 105 17.86 -22.09 -1.51
N SER A 106 18.69 -23.02 -2.01
CA SER A 106 18.51 -24.47 -1.81
C SER A 106 18.67 -24.93 -0.36
N GLY A 107 19.31 -24.11 0.49
CA GLY A 107 19.49 -24.37 1.92
C GLY A 107 18.37 -23.82 2.80
N VAL A 108 17.38 -23.13 2.23
CA VAL A 108 16.22 -22.59 2.95
C VAL A 108 15.24 -23.71 3.30
N PHE A 109 14.79 -23.75 4.55
CA PHE A 109 13.76 -24.70 4.96
C PHE A 109 12.39 -24.32 4.36
N PRO A 110 11.74 -25.18 3.55
CA PRO A 110 10.55 -24.77 2.78
C PRO A 110 9.39 -24.20 3.62
N PRO A 111 9.02 -24.78 4.79
CA PRO A 111 7.97 -24.20 5.63
C PRO A 111 8.25 -22.78 6.11
N TYR A 112 9.54 -22.40 6.20
CA TYR A 112 9.91 -21.05 6.59
C TYR A 112 9.64 -20.04 5.47
N LEU A 113 9.96 -20.41 4.23
CA LEU A 113 9.62 -19.62 3.05
C LEU A 113 8.09 -19.52 2.86
N ASP A 114 7.37 -20.62 3.02
CA ASP A 114 5.91 -20.65 2.89
C ASP A 114 5.24 -19.70 3.92
N GLN A 115 5.68 -19.74 5.18
CA GLN A 115 5.17 -18.83 6.20
C GLN A 115 5.46 -17.37 5.85
N ALA A 116 6.68 -17.06 5.39
CA ALA A 116 7.04 -15.70 5.00
C ALA A 116 6.18 -15.20 3.83
N ILE A 117 5.84 -16.07 2.86
CA ILE A 117 4.93 -15.76 1.74
C ILE A 117 3.54 -15.43 2.28
N LEU A 118 3.01 -16.25 3.19
CA LEU A 118 1.70 -16.03 3.81
C LEU A 118 1.65 -14.71 4.60
N ASP A 119 2.70 -14.41 5.37
CA ASP A 119 2.79 -13.16 6.13
C ASP A 119 2.76 -11.93 5.19
N ALA A 120 3.48 -11.98 4.06
CA ALA A 120 3.49 -10.89 3.09
C ALA A 120 2.13 -10.72 2.40
N ALA A 121 1.45 -11.83 2.07
CA ALA A 121 0.11 -11.81 1.52
C ALA A 121 -0.93 -11.26 2.53
N GLU A 122 -0.80 -11.62 3.80
CA GLU A 122 -1.68 -11.14 4.88
C GLU A 122 -1.53 -9.64 5.10
N VAL A 123 -0.29 -9.12 5.19
CA VAL A 123 -0.02 -7.68 5.30
C VAL A 123 -0.62 -6.91 4.11
N TYR A 124 -0.45 -7.42 2.90
CA TYR A 124 -1.05 -6.83 1.70
C TYR A 124 -2.58 -6.78 1.80
N ALA A 125 -3.21 -7.89 2.19
CA ALA A 125 -4.66 -7.99 2.29
C ALA A 125 -5.24 -7.07 3.38
N LEU A 126 -4.60 -7.04 4.56
CA LEU A 126 -4.97 -6.15 5.66
C LEU A 126 -4.87 -4.67 5.25
N ALA A 127 -3.76 -4.27 4.63
CA ALA A 127 -3.59 -2.91 4.13
C ALA A 127 -4.66 -2.55 3.08
N SER A 128 -4.91 -3.46 2.13
CA SER A 128 -5.90 -3.26 1.08
C SER A 128 -7.32 -3.09 1.63
N SER A 129 -7.67 -3.85 2.69
CA SER A 129 -8.98 -3.80 3.34
C SER A 129 -9.29 -2.45 4.01
N LEU A 130 -8.27 -1.62 4.25
CA LEU A 130 -8.41 -0.31 4.88
C LEU A 130 -8.62 0.81 3.88
N PHE A 131 -8.56 0.57 2.56
CA PHE A 131 -8.69 1.66 1.58
C PHE A 131 -10.04 2.35 1.60
N ASP A 132 -11.15 1.63 1.76
CA ASP A 132 -12.49 2.26 1.78
C ASP A 132 -12.61 3.22 2.95
N TYR A 133 -12.09 2.81 4.12
CA TYR A 133 -11.92 3.69 5.25
C TYR A 133 -10.96 4.83 4.91
N ALA A 134 -9.73 4.59 4.51
CA ALA A 134 -8.78 5.67 4.23
C ALA A 134 -9.31 6.69 3.19
N ARG A 135 -10.18 6.23 2.28
CA ARG A 135 -10.77 7.04 1.22
C ARG A 135 -12.07 7.76 1.59
N ARG A 136 -12.59 7.59 2.80
CA ARG A 136 -13.80 8.30 3.25
C ARG A 136 -15.01 7.98 2.37
N GLN A 137 -15.12 6.74 1.89
CA GLN A 137 -16.21 6.36 1.00
C GLN A 137 -17.60 6.48 1.66
N GLU A 138 -17.66 6.39 2.99
CA GLU A 138 -18.91 6.59 3.73
C GLU A 138 -19.31 8.06 3.90
N GLU A 139 -18.43 9.03 3.59
CA GLU A 139 -18.71 10.47 3.70
C GLU A 139 -19.39 11.04 2.44
N GLY A 140 -19.70 10.18 1.46
CA GLY A 140 -20.35 10.55 0.21
C GLY A 140 -19.39 10.77 -0.95
N GLU A 141 -19.92 11.35 -2.03
CA GLU A 141 -19.16 11.57 -3.26
C GLU A 141 -18.05 12.59 -3.08
N ARG A 142 -16.90 12.28 -3.69
CA ARG A 142 -15.76 13.19 -3.69
C ARG A 142 -15.96 14.24 -4.77
N PRO A 143 -15.56 15.50 -4.53
CA PRO A 143 -15.60 16.52 -5.57
C PRO A 143 -14.70 16.11 -6.73
N THR A 144 -15.26 16.10 -7.93
CA THR A 144 -14.53 15.91 -9.19
C THR A 144 -14.28 17.26 -9.85
N ALA A 145 -13.12 17.41 -10.49
CA ALA A 145 -12.88 18.59 -11.33
C ALA A 145 -13.89 18.61 -12.49
N SER A 146 -14.27 19.80 -12.95
CA SER A 146 -15.11 19.93 -14.13
C SER A 146 -14.37 19.44 -15.38
N ILE A 147 -15.12 18.93 -16.35
CA ILE A 147 -14.58 18.51 -17.65
C ILE A 147 -13.80 19.64 -18.32
N GLU A 148 -14.29 20.87 -18.22
CA GLU A 148 -13.62 22.06 -18.74
C GLU A 148 -12.26 22.31 -18.07
N ALA A 149 -12.19 22.18 -16.74
CA ALA A 149 -10.95 22.33 -16.00
C ALA A 149 -9.93 21.24 -16.38
N MET A 150 -10.40 19.99 -16.52
CA MET A 150 -9.57 18.87 -16.97
C MET A 150 -9.10 19.05 -18.42
N ALA A 151 -9.98 19.45 -19.34
CA ALA A 151 -9.67 19.72 -20.73
C ALA A 151 -8.70 20.90 -20.91
N SER A 152 -8.80 21.90 -20.03
CA SER A 152 -7.86 23.01 -19.95
C SER A 152 -6.47 22.53 -19.50
N ALA A 153 -6.41 21.76 -18.42
CA ALA A 153 -5.16 21.18 -17.92
C ALA A 153 -4.46 20.31 -18.98
N LEU A 154 -5.21 19.48 -19.72
CA LEU A 154 -4.67 18.66 -20.81
C LEU A 154 -4.02 19.51 -21.91
N ARG A 155 -4.72 20.55 -22.40
CA ARG A 155 -4.20 21.45 -23.43
C ARG A 155 -2.95 22.21 -22.98
N ILE A 156 -2.96 22.72 -21.74
CA ILE A 156 -1.80 23.44 -21.17
C ILE A 156 -0.55 22.54 -21.15
N ASN A 157 -0.72 21.23 -20.98
CA ASN A 157 0.35 20.25 -20.96
C ASN A 157 0.60 19.57 -22.33
N GLY A 158 0.10 20.15 -23.42
CA GLY A 158 0.38 19.70 -24.79
C GLY A 158 -0.44 18.49 -25.26
N PHE A 159 -1.45 18.06 -24.52
CA PHE A 159 -2.38 17.02 -24.97
C PHE A 159 -3.54 17.66 -25.73
N ASN A 160 -3.37 17.89 -27.03
CA ASN A 160 -4.42 18.47 -27.87
C ASN A 160 -5.50 17.43 -28.23
N PRO A 161 -6.76 17.84 -28.46
CA PRO A 161 -7.84 16.90 -28.78
C PRO A 161 -7.60 16.03 -30.03
N GLU A 162 -6.88 16.56 -31.02
CA GLU A 162 -6.56 15.86 -32.27
C GLU A 162 -5.51 14.76 -32.06
N GLU A 163 -4.54 14.98 -31.17
CA GLU A 163 -3.43 14.05 -30.91
C GLU A 163 -3.78 13.05 -29.79
N ALA A 164 -4.57 13.48 -28.81
CA ALA A 164 -4.96 12.71 -27.63
C ALA A 164 -6.44 12.28 -27.68
N GLU A 165 -6.92 11.86 -28.86
CA GLU A 165 -8.33 11.56 -29.11
C GLU A 165 -8.93 10.57 -28.09
N SER A 166 -8.19 9.50 -27.76
CA SER A 166 -8.62 8.49 -26.79
C SER A 166 -8.81 9.06 -25.38
N THR A 167 -7.92 9.96 -24.95
CA THR A 167 -8.02 10.67 -23.66
C THR A 167 -9.23 11.59 -23.62
N TYR A 168 -9.47 12.35 -24.70
CA TYR A 168 -10.65 13.23 -24.78
C TYR A 168 -11.97 12.46 -24.91
N ARG A 169 -11.94 11.27 -25.51
CA ARG A 169 -13.09 10.36 -25.54
C ARG A 169 -13.44 9.87 -24.14
N LEU A 170 -12.43 9.48 -23.34
CA LEU A 170 -12.64 9.14 -21.93
C LEU A 170 -13.14 10.34 -21.12
N LEU A 171 -12.59 11.53 -21.36
CA LEU A 171 -13.01 12.74 -20.67
C LEU A 171 -14.51 13.03 -20.89
N ARG A 172 -15.02 12.87 -22.11
CA ARG A 172 -16.47 13.00 -22.39
C ARG A 172 -17.30 11.89 -21.75
N ALA A 173 -16.74 10.69 -21.59
CA ALA A 173 -17.42 9.59 -20.91
C ALA A 173 -17.53 9.80 -19.39
N TYR A 174 -16.64 10.59 -18.78
CA TYR A 174 -16.70 10.97 -17.36
C TYR A 174 -17.93 11.83 -17.03
N GLU A 175 -18.48 12.58 -18.00
CA GLU A 175 -19.66 13.43 -17.85
C GLU A 175 -20.97 12.63 -17.65
N ASN A 176 -20.99 11.36 -18.07
CA ASN A 176 -22.17 10.48 -18.04
C ASN A 176 -22.12 9.41 -16.93
N ARG A 177 -21.20 9.53 -15.97
CA ARG A 177 -21.21 8.61 -14.82
C ARG A 177 -22.33 9.02 -13.85
N PRO A 178 -23.21 8.10 -13.46
CA PRO A 178 -24.28 8.35 -12.50
C PRO A 178 -23.73 8.69 -11.12
#